data_AF-A0A2A9DTQ8-F1
#
_entry.id   AF-A0A2A9DTQ8-F1
#
_cell.length_a   1.000
_cell.length_b   1.000
_cell.length_c   1.000
_cell.angle_alpha   90.00
_cell.angle_beta   90.00
_cell.angle_gamma   90.00
#
_symmetry.space_group_name_H-M   'P 1'
#
loop_
_entity.id
_entity.type
_entity.pdbx_description
1 polymer ?
#
loop_
_entity_poly.entity_id
_entity_poly.type
_entity_poly.pdbx_seq_one_letter_code
_entity_poly.pdbx_strand_id
1 'polypeptide(L)' 'MARTPAAVQQADAEAKARLEFADAALALAGHEVTDPQLREIVERTARNELLPDEAIALIRRHIQG' A
#
# COMPACT_ATOMS: atom_id res chain seq x y z
N MET A 1 -18.40 2.16 18.59
CA MET A 1 -18.80 3.11 17.52
C MET A 1 -18.51 2.44 16.19
N ALA A 2 -19.54 1.97 15.46
CA ALA A 2 -19.35 1.33 14.15
C ALA A 2 -19.03 2.40 13.10
N ARG A 3 -18.00 2.19 12.27
CA ARG A 3 -17.71 3.07 11.12
C ARG A 3 -18.87 2.98 10.12
N THR A 4 -19.32 4.12 9.61
CA THR A 4 -20.34 4.17 8.57
C THR A 4 -19.75 3.74 7.22
N PRO A 5 -20.55 3.15 6.32
CA PRO A 5 -20.07 2.67 5.01
C PRO A 5 -19.44 3.79 4.16
N ALA A 6 -19.89 5.03 4.32
CA ALA A 6 -19.30 6.20 3.66
C ALA A 6 -17.87 6.50 4.16
N ALA A 7 -17.60 6.33 5.45
CA ALA A 7 -16.27 6.55 6.02
C ALA A 7 -15.26 5.47 5.57
N VAL A 8 -15.72 4.23 5.36
CA VAL A 8 -14.89 3.15 4.80
C VAL A 8 -14.54 3.44 3.34
N GLN A 9 -15.53 3.82 2.52
CA GLN A 9 -15.28 4.21 1.12
C GLN A 9 -14.32 5.39 0.99
N GLN A 10 -14.42 6.38 1.88
CA GLN A 10 -13.50 7.51 1.87
C GLN A 10 -12.07 7.08 2.23
N ALA A 11 -11.90 6.23 3.24
CA ALA A 11 -10.59 5.69 3.60
C ALA A 11 -9.96 4.87 2.46
N ASP A 12 -10.76 4.07 1.75
CA ASP A 12 -10.29 3.32 0.58
C ASP A 12 -9.89 4.24 -0.58
N ALA A 13 -10.64 5.32 -0.82
CA ALA A 13 -10.31 6.32 -1.82
C ALA A 13 -9.00 7.06 -1.48
N GLU A 14 -8.80 7.41 -0.21
CA GLU A 14 -7.56 8.02 0.26
C GLU A 14 -6.37 7.05 0.15
N ALA A 15 -6.56 5.78 0.50
CA ALA A 15 -5.56 4.74 0.34
C ALA A 15 -5.13 4.61 -1.13
N LYS A 16 -6.12 4.53 -2.03
CA LYS A 16 -5.88 4.47 -3.48
C LYS A 16 -5.10 5.69 -3.98
N ALA A 17 -5.48 6.90 -3.57
CA ALA A 17 -4.79 8.12 -3.98
C ALA A 17 -3.31 8.15 -3.53
N ARG A 18 -3.02 7.65 -2.33
CA ARG A 18 -1.63 7.53 -1.83
C ARG A 18 -0.81 6.53 -2.65
N LEU A 19 -1.41 5.40 -3.05
CA LEU A 19 -0.77 4.39 -3.90
C LEU A 19 -0.49 4.95 -5.30
N GLU A 20 -1.47 5.59 -5.93
CA GLU A 20 -1.31 6.21 -7.26
C GLU A 20 -0.21 7.28 -7.26
N PHE A 21 -0.12 8.08 -6.18
CA PHE A 21 0.96 9.04 -6.01
C PHE A 21 2.33 8.36 -5.91
N ALA A 22 2.44 7.29 -5.12
CA ALA A 22 3.69 6.53 -5.00
C ALA A 22 4.09 5.87 -6.33
N ASP A 23 3.14 5.25 -7.04
CA ASP A 23 3.36 4.64 -8.35
C ASP A 23 3.81 5.70 -9.37
N ALA A 24 3.18 6.88 -9.38
CA ALA A 24 3.59 7.98 -10.25
C ALA A 24 4.99 8.52 -9.93
N ALA A 25 5.35 8.62 -8.63
CA ALA A 25 6.68 9.05 -8.21
C ALA A 25 7.77 8.05 -8.62
N LEU A 26 7.48 6.75 -8.50
CA LEU A 26 8.36 5.69 -8.96
C LEU A 26 8.50 5.72 -10.49
N ALA A 27 7.39 5.84 -11.22
CA ALA A 27 7.38 5.91 -12.67
C ALA A 27 8.15 7.13 -13.20
N LEU A 28 8.05 8.28 -12.52
CA LEU A 28 8.83 9.48 -12.83
C LEU A 28 10.34 9.22 -12.69
N ALA A 29 10.75 8.36 -11.75
CA ALA A 29 12.14 7.92 -11.59
C ALA A 29 12.53 6.77 -12.55
N GLY A 30 11.63 6.32 -13.42
CA GLY A 30 11.85 5.18 -14.31
C GLY A 30 11.76 3.83 -13.61
N HIS A 31 11.09 3.76 -12.46
CA HIS A 31 10.88 2.55 -11.68
C HIS A 31 9.42 2.11 -11.69
N GLU A 32 9.18 0.80 -11.73
CA GLU A 32 7.85 0.21 -11.63
C GLU A 32 7.91 -0.99 -10.67
N VAL A 33 6.93 -1.10 -9.77
CA VAL A 33 6.79 -2.26 -8.88
C VAL A 33 5.85 -3.26 -9.52
N THR A 34 6.43 -4.33 -10.09
CA THR A 34 5.69 -5.39 -10.80
C THR A 34 5.47 -6.64 -9.96
N ASP A 35 6.15 -6.79 -8.83
CA ASP A 35 6.01 -7.96 -7.96
C ASP A 35 4.62 -7.95 -7.28
N PRO A 36 3.79 -8.98 -7.50
CA PRO A 36 2.41 -9.00 -7.01
C PRO A 36 2.32 -9.07 -5.48
N GLN A 37 3.28 -9.72 -4.82
CA GLN A 37 3.30 -9.85 -3.37
C GLN A 37 3.72 -8.53 -2.71
N LEU A 38 4.68 -7.80 -3.31
CA LEU A 38 5.01 -6.44 -2.89
C LEU A 38 3.81 -5.51 -3.03
N ARG A 39 3.07 -5.58 -4.15
CA ARG A 39 1.86 -4.76 -4.35
C ARG A 39 0.81 -5.06 -3.28
N GLU A 40 0.54 -6.33 -2.98
CA GLU A 40 -0.43 -6.70 -1.94
C GLU A 40 -0.04 -6.16 -0.56
N ILE A 41 1.24 -6.24 -0.18
CA ILE A 41 1.72 -5.72 1.11
C ILE A 41 1.48 -4.21 1.20
N VAL A 42 1.87 -3.45 0.17
CA VAL A 42 1.73 -1.99 0.16
C VAL A 42 0.26 -1.57 0.13
N GLU A 43 -0.61 -2.29 -0.58
CA GLU A 43 -2.05 -2.06 -0.57
C GLU A 43 -2.67 -2.24 0.81
N ARG A 44 -2.32 -3.32 1.51
CA ARG A 44 -2.80 -3.59 2.88
C ARG A 44 -2.31 -2.54 3.87
N THR A 45 -1.08 -2.05 3.71
CA THR A 45 -0.57 -0.93 4.51
C THR A 45 -1.34 0.36 4.23
N ALA A 46 -1.67 0.64 2.96
CA ALA A 46 -2.43 1.83 2.59
C ALA A 46 -3.86 1.83 3.16
N ARG A 47 -4.47 0.65 3.31
CA ARG A 47 -5.79 0.44 3.97
C ARG A 47 -5.71 0.39 5.51
N ASN A 48 -4.53 0.61 6.09
CA ASN A 48 -4.26 0.46 7.53
C ASN A 48 -4.56 -0.94 8.09
N GLU A 49 -4.52 -1.98 7.23
CA GLU A 49 -4.67 -3.39 7.62
C GLU A 49 -3.35 -4.02 8.07
N LEU A 50 -2.24 -3.35 7.78
CA LEU A 50 -0.88 -3.78 8.11
C LEU A 50 -0.08 -2.57 8.60
N LEU A 51 0.64 -2.72 9.72
CA LEU A 51 1.47 -1.64 10.24
C LEU A 51 2.68 -1.40 9.33
N PRO A 52 3.18 -0.16 9.22
CA PRO A 52 4.32 0.15 8.36
C PRO A 52 5.58 -0.69 8.66
N ASP A 53 5.89 -0.90 9.95
CA ASP A 53 7.07 -1.69 10.34
C ASP A 53 6.93 -3.16 9.98
N GLU A 54 5.72 -3.73 10.13
CA GLU A 54 5.41 -5.10 9.73
C GLU A 54 5.50 -5.26 8.21
N ALA A 55 5.02 -4.26 7.45
CA ALA A 55 5.13 -4.23 6.01
C ALA A 55 6.60 -4.23 5.56
N ILE A 56 7.45 -3.40 6.16
CA ILE A 56 8.89 -3.37 5.86
C ILE A 56 9.52 -4.74 6.16
N ALA A 57 9.17 -5.37 7.28
CA ALA A 57 9.69 -6.69 7.63
C ALA A 57 9.28 -7.76 6.61
N LEU A 58 8.02 -7.77 6.18
CA LEU A 58 7.51 -8.69 5.15
C LEU A 58 8.19 -8.47 3.80
N ILE A 59 8.32 -7.21 3.37
CA ILE A 59 9.00 -6.83 2.13
C ILE A 59 10.45 -7.31 2.15
N ARG A 60 11.18 -7.04 3.24
CA ARG A 60 12.57 -7.47 3.38
C ARG A 60 12.71 -8.98 3.32
N ARG A 61 11.87 -9.71 4.07
CA ARG A 61 11.87 -11.18 4.03
C ARG A 61 11.61 -11.72 2.63
N HIS A 62 10.69 -11.10 1.89
CA HIS A 62 10.35 -11.51 0.52
C HIS A 62 11.52 -11.29 -0.45
N ILE A 63 12.18 -10.13 -0.37
CA ILE A 63 13.27 -9.77 -1.28
C ILE A 63 14.58 -10.48 -0.91
N GLN A 64 14.86 -10.65 0.38
CA GLN A 64 16.18 -11.05 0.87
C GLN A 64 16.33 -12.55 1.11
N GLY A 65 15.23 -13.30 1.31
CA GLY A 65 15.25 -14.76 1.47
C GLY A 65 16.12 -15.26 2.62
#